data_AF-A0A966CQ05-F1
#
_entry.id   AF-A0A966CQ05-F1
#
_cell.length_a   1.000
_cell.length_b   1.000
_cell.length_c   1.000
_cell.angle_alpha   90.00
_cell.angle_beta   90.00
_cell.angle_gamma   90.00
#
_symmetry.space_group_name_H-M   'P 1'
#
loop_
_entity.id
_entity.type
_entity.pdbx_description
1 polymer ?
#
loop_
_entity_poly.entity_id
_entity_poly.type
_entity_poly.pdbx_seq_one_letter_code
_entity_poly.pdbx_strand_id
1 'polypeptide(L)' 'MPRRREVPKREILPDPKFGNVELSKFMNVIL' A
#
# COMPACT_ATOMS: atom_id res chain seq x y z
N MET A 1 -5.53 -10.81 -11.17
CA MET A 1 -5.74 -12.09 -10.46
C MET A 1 -5.17 -13.24 -11.27
N PRO A 2 -3.97 -13.74 -10.94
CA PRO A 2 -3.44 -14.99 -11.45
C PRO A 2 -3.63 -16.12 -10.41
N ARG A 3 -4.03 -17.32 -10.85
CA ARG A 3 -4.28 -18.47 -9.95
C ARG A 3 -3.03 -19.28 -9.56
N ARG A 4 -1.86 -18.99 -10.13
CA ARG A 4 -0.61 -19.77 -9.95
C ARG A 4 0.68 -18.92 -9.82
N ARG A 5 0.59 -17.61 -9.65
CA ARG A 5 1.76 -16.71 -9.48
C ARG A 5 1.58 -15.90 -8.21
N GLU A 6 2.62 -15.76 -7.40
CA GLU A 6 2.63 -14.82 -6.28
C GLU A 6 2.37 -13.42 -6.84
N VAL A 7 1.32 -12.76 -6.34
CA VAL A 7 1.01 -11.39 -6.74
C VAL A 7 2.11 -10.49 -6.15
N PRO A 8 2.82 -9.72 -6.99
CA PRO A 8 3.84 -8.80 -6.46
C PRO A 8 3.16 -7.80 -5.52
N LYS A 9 3.71 -7.67 -4.31
CA LYS A 9 3.24 -6.67 -3.35
C LYS A 9 3.52 -5.29 -3.94
N ARG A 10 2.50 -4.44 -3.99
CA ARG A 10 2.65 -3.06 -4.46
C ARG A 10 3.39 -2.25 -3.41
N GLU A 11 4.41 -1.51 -3.84
CA GLU A 11 5.07 -0.52 -2.99
C GLU A 11 4.11 0.65 -2.77
N ILE A 12 3.93 1.03 -1.50
CA ILE A 12 3.06 2.14 -1.09
C ILE A 12 3.99 3.34 -0.88
N LEU A 13 3.78 4.41 -1.64
CA LEU A 13 4.49 5.67 -1.43
C LEU A 13 4.12 6.22 -0.04
N PRO A 14 5.10 6.59 0.81
CA PRO A 14 4.82 7.14 2.12
C PRO A 14 4.14 8.50 1.99
N ASP A 15 3.23 8.81 2.92
CA ASP A 15 2.52 10.09 2.88
C ASP A 15 3.50 11.27 2.99
N PRO A 16 3.37 12.31 2.14
CA PRO A 16 4.33 13.42 2.07
C PRO A 16 4.37 14.28 3.34
N LYS A 17 3.36 14.14 4.23
CA LYS A 17 3.24 14.94 5.46
C LYS A 17 3.81 14.26 6.70
N PHE A 18 3.78 12.92 6.75
CA PHE A 18 4.19 12.15 7.93
C PHE A 18 5.27 11.12 7.63
N GLY A 19 5.63 10.90 6.36
CA GLY A 19 6.64 9.93 5.94
C GLY A 19 6.35 8.49 6.38
N ASN A 20 5.14 8.21 6.89
CA ASN A 20 4.81 6.97 7.55
C ASN A 20 3.94 6.10 6.63
N VAL A 21 4.43 4.89 6.39
CA VAL A 21 3.76 3.88 5.57
C VAL A 21 2.50 3.33 6.27
N GLU A 22 2.43 3.37 7.60
CA GLU A 22 1.26 2.92 8.35
C GLU A 22 0.05 3.83 8.16
N LEU A 23 0.26 5.16 8.16
CA LEU A 23 -0.79 6.13 7.88
C LEU A 23 -1.26 6.06 6.43
N SER A 24 -0.33 5.86 5.49
CA SER A 24 -0.66 5.73 4.07
C SER A 24 -1.46 4.46 3.80
N LYS A 25 -1.15 3.35 4.49
CA LYS A 25 -1.96 2.13 4.46
C LYS A 25 -3.37 2.33 5.02
N PHE A 26 -3.50 3.07 6.12
CA PHE A 26 -4.79 3.34 6.73
C PHE A 26 -5.68 4.21 5.83
N MET A 27 -5.11 5.27 5.25
CA MET A 27 -5.82 6.13 4.30
C MET A 27 -6.27 5.36 3.05
N ASN A 28 -5.41 4.53 2.46
CA ASN A 28 -5.72 3.74 1.26
C ASN A 28 -6.73 2.60 1.47
N VAL A 29 -7.10 2.26 2.70
CA VAL A 29 -8.14 1.26 3.01
C VAL A 29 -9.49 1.92 3.28
N ILE A 30 -9.48 3.18 3.72
CA ILE A 30 -10.70 3.97 4.00
C ILE A 30 -11.23 4.66 2.74
N LEU A 31 -10.34 5.08 1.84
CA LEU A 31 -10.64 5.61 0.50
C LEU A 31 -10.82 4.49 -0.51
#